data_AF-A0A8T4MZY4-F1
#
_entry.id   AF-A0A8T4MZY4-F1
#
_cell.length_a   1.000
_cell.length_b   1.000
_cell.length_c   1.000
_cell.angle_alpha   90.00
_cell.angle_beta   90.00
_cell.angle_gamma   90.00
#
_symmetry.space_group_name_H-M   'P 1'
#
loop_
_entity.id
_entity.type
_entity.pdbx_description
1 polymer ?
#
loop_
_entity_poly.entity_id
_entity_poly.type
_entity_poly.pdbx_seq_one_letter_code
_entity_poly.pdbx_strand_id
1 'polypeptide(L)'
;MKQEISKFTKYEIARILGARSLQLAMDAPILLKLTKEEEESLNYDVLKIAEKELEAGVLPITVRRPLPKKSERQIKKLSEEEIKEKLEEQAKKEEKEIEFVEGKKEEIEKKEEKEIVEEGEIMEIANPEDEEIEEDEEVEEI
;
A
#
# COMPACT_ATOMS: atom_id res chain seq x y z
N MET A 1 4.04 -34.23 -18.84
CA MET A 1 5.13 -33.26 -18.59
C MET A 1 4.91 -32.69 -17.20
N LYS A 2 5.89 -32.77 -16.29
CA LYS A 2 5.81 -32.13 -14.96
C LYS A 2 5.88 -30.62 -15.18
N GLN A 3 4.80 -29.89 -14.91
CA GLN A 3 4.84 -28.42 -14.94
C GLN A 3 5.26 -27.95 -13.54
N GLU A 4 6.41 -27.29 -13.46
CA GLU A 4 6.91 -26.73 -12.21
C GLU A 4 6.13 -25.45 -11.88
N ILE A 5 5.70 -25.33 -10.62
CA ILE A 5 4.94 -24.18 -10.09
C ILE A 5 5.66 -22.85 -10.37
N SER A 6 6.99 -22.86 -10.36
CA SER A 6 7.86 -21.72 -10.67
C SER A 6 7.59 -21.08 -12.05
N LYS A 7 6.91 -21.76 -12.97
CA LYS A 7 6.66 -21.27 -14.34
C LYS A 7 5.40 -20.41 -14.45
N PHE A 8 4.56 -20.39 -13.41
CA PHE A 8 3.31 -19.62 -13.40
C PHE A 8 3.49 -18.28 -12.68
N THR A 9 2.80 -17.26 -13.17
CA THR A 9 2.69 -15.97 -12.47
C THR A 9 1.73 -16.09 -11.29
N LYS A 10 1.83 -15.19 -10.30
CA LYS A 10 0.90 -15.15 -9.16
C LYS A 10 -0.58 -15.10 -9.56
N TYR A 11 -0.88 -14.43 -10.68
CA TYR A 11 -2.24 -14.32 -11.22
C TYR A 11 -2.73 -15.63 -11.84
N GLU A 12 -1.84 -16.34 -12.53
CA GLU A 12 -2.13 -17.64 -13.11
C GLU A 12 -2.36 -18.68 -12.02
N ILE A 13 -1.51 -18.71 -10.99
CA ILE A 13 -1.66 -19.61 -9.84
C ILE A 13 -3.02 -19.39 -9.17
N ALA A 14 -3.36 -18.14 -8.83
CA ALA A 14 -4.65 -17.81 -8.24
C ALA A 14 -5.83 -18.24 -9.12
N ARG A 15 -5.72 -18.06 -10.45
CA ARG A 15 -6.77 -18.45 -11.40
C ARG A 15 -6.90 -19.96 -11.54
N ILE A 16 -5.78 -20.70 -11.55
CA ILE A 16 -5.76 -22.16 -11.64
C ILE A 16 -6.39 -22.76 -10.38
N LEU A 17 -5.98 -22.31 -9.19
CA LEU A 17 -6.55 -22.76 -7.92
C LEU A 17 -8.05 -22.48 -7.87
N GLY A 18 -8.47 -21.24 -8.17
CA GLY A 18 -9.90 -20.91 -8.16
C GLY A 18 -10.73 -21.73 -9.14
N ALA A 19 -10.23 -21.96 -10.36
CA ALA A 19 -10.90 -22.80 -11.35
C ALA A 19 -10.98 -24.27 -10.91
N ARG A 20 -9.91 -24.80 -10.31
CA ARG A 20 -9.86 -26.19 -9.86
C ARG A 20 -10.72 -26.42 -8.61
N SER A 21 -10.66 -25.52 -7.62
CA SER A 21 -11.52 -25.59 -6.44
C SER A 21 -13.00 -25.60 -6.82
N LEU A 22 -13.37 -24.82 -7.84
CA LEU A 22 -14.73 -24.83 -8.37
C LEU A 22 -15.10 -26.19 -8.99
N GLN A 23 -14.19 -26.80 -9.76
CA GLN A 23 -14.43 -28.14 -10.32
C GLN A 23 -14.65 -29.18 -9.20
N LEU A 24 -13.80 -29.17 -8.17
CA LEU A 24 -13.92 -30.08 -7.03
C LEU A 24 -15.21 -29.87 -6.25
N ALA A 25 -15.65 -28.61 -6.09
CA ALA A 25 -16.96 -28.30 -5.49
C ALA A 25 -18.16 -28.78 -6.33
N MET A 26 -17.95 -29.07 -7.61
CA MET A 26 -18.93 -29.67 -8.52
C MET A 26 -18.72 -31.19 -8.68
N ASP A 27 -18.18 -31.85 -7.65
CA ASP A 27 -17.90 -33.29 -7.60
C ASP A 27 -17.01 -33.81 -8.75
N ALA A 28 -16.13 -32.96 -9.30
CA ALA A 28 -15.14 -33.42 -10.26
C ALA A 28 -14.15 -34.38 -9.59
N PRO A 29 -13.63 -35.39 -10.33
CA PRO A 29 -12.71 -36.37 -9.77
C PRO A 29 -11.38 -35.75 -9.34
N ILE A 30 -10.92 -36.15 -8.16
CA ILE A 30 -9.56 -35.88 -7.65
C ILE A 30 -8.57 -36.80 -8.38
N LEU A 31 -7.51 -36.21 -8.91
CA LEU A 31 -6.50 -36.93 -9.70
C LEU A 31 -5.33 -37.43 -8.85
N LEU A 32 -5.17 -36.87 -7.65
CA LEU A 32 -4.16 -37.29 -6.69
C LEU A 32 -4.67 -38.46 -5.83
N LYS A 33 -3.82 -39.45 -5.59
CA LYS A 33 -4.14 -40.54 -4.64
C LYS A 33 -3.87 -40.03 -3.23
N LEU A 34 -4.91 -39.56 -2.56
CA LEU A 34 -4.84 -39.18 -1.15
C LEU A 34 -4.86 -40.46 -0.30
N THR A 35 -4.06 -40.51 0.77
CA THR A 35 -4.23 -41.55 1.79
C THR A 35 -5.42 -41.19 2.69
N LYS A 36 -6.01 -42.18 3.37
CA LYS A 36 -7.15 -41.95 4.28
C LYS A 36 -6.84 -40.91 5.38
N GLU A 37 -5.60 -40.90 5.85
CA GLU A 37 -5.11 -39.93 6.84
C GLU A 37 -5.11 -38.51 6.27
N GLU A 38 -4.76 -38.33 5.00
CA GLU A 38 -4.79 -37.04 4.33
C GLU A 38 -6.23 -36.56 4.05
N GLU A 39 -7.12 -37.48 3.69
CA GLU A 39 -8.55 -37.17 3.47
C GLU A 39 -9.21 -36.65 4.75
N GLU A 40 -8.99 -37.33 5.88
CA GLU A 40 -9.49 -36.90 7.19
C GLU A 40 -8.88 -35.57 7.64
N SER A 41 -7.57 -35.38 7.41
CA SER A 41 -6.86 -34.15 7.78
C SER A 41 -7.31 -32.93 6.96
N LEU A 42 -7.67 -33.14 5.70
CA LEU A 42 -8.07 -32.06 4.79
C LEU A 42 -9.51 -31.60 5.02
N ASN A 43 -10.33 -32.37 5.74
CA ASN A 43 -11.76 -32.11 5.95
C ASN A 43 -12.49 -31.75 4.64
N TYR A 44 -12.08 -32.35 3.53
CA TYR A 44 -12.59 -32.09 2.17
C TYR A 44 -12.55 -30.62 1.73
N ASP A 45 -11.59 -29.84 2.23
CA ASP A 45 -11.37 -28.47 1.75
C ASP A 45 -10.89 -28.48 0.29
N VAL A 46 -11.77 -28.06 -0.61
CA VAL A 46 -11.52 -28.01 -2.06
C VAL A 46 -10.30 -27.19 -2.44
N LEU A 47 -9.98 -26.15 -1.66
CA LEU A 47 -8.85 -25.27 -1.96
C LEU A 47 -7.52 -25.95 -1.66
N LYS A 48 -7.43 -26.61 -0.50
CA LYS A 48 -6.23 -27.38 -0.12
C LYS A 48 -5.99 -28.58 -1.04
N ILE A 49 -7.07 -29.23 -1.49
CA ILE A 49 -6.97 -30.33 -2.47
C ILE A 49 -6.42 -29.79 -3.80
N ALA A 50 -6.94 -28.67 -4.28
CA ALA A 50 -6.43 -28.02 -5.49
C ALA A 50 -4.95 -27.59 -5.38
N GLU A 51 -4.52 -27.11 -4.21
CA GLU A 51 -3.11 -26.80 -3.91
C GLU A 51 -2.22 -28.04 -4.03
N LYS A 52 -2.60 -29.15 -3.37
CA LYS A 52 -1.85 -30.42 -3.46
C LYS A 52 -1.76 -30.94 -4.90
N GLU A 53 -2.85 -30.84 -5.67
CA GLU A 53 -2.85 -31.27 -7.07
C GLU A 53 -1.97 -30.37 -7.96
N LEU A 54 -1.94 -29.07 -7.68
CA LEU A 54 -1.06 -28.11 -8.36
C LEU A 54 0.40 -28.41 -8.06
N GLU A 55 0.74 -28.69 -6.80
CA GLU A 55 2.09 -29.05 -6.36
C GLU A 55 2.59 -30.36 -6.98
N ALA A 56 1.70 -31.35 -7.09
CA ALA A 56 1.99 -32.60 -7.78
C ALA A 56 2.10 -32.44 -9.32
N GLY A 57 1.64 -31.32 -9.88
CA GLY A 57 1.67 -31.03 -11.31
C GLY A 57 0.76 -31.95 -12.13
N VAL A 58 -0.34 -32.43 -11.54
CA VAL A 58 -1.28 -33.38 -12.17
C VAL A 58 -2.52 -32.70 -12.77
N LEU A 59 -2.68 -31.39 -12.58
CA LEU A 59 -3.85 -30.66 -13.04
C LEU A 59 -4.00 -30.63 -14.57
N PRO A 60 -5.20 -30.92 -15.12
CA PRO A 60 -5.47 -30.93 -16.55
C PRO A 60 -5.81 -29.51 -17.05
N ILE A 61 -5.06 -28.50 -16.59
CA ILE A 61 -5.31 -27.08 -16.91
C ILE A 61 -4.10 -26.55 -17.67
N THR A 62 -4.36 -25.91 -18.81
CA THR A 62 -3.32 -25.25 -19.61
C THR A 62 -3.58 -23.75 -19.68
N VAL A 63 -2.56 -22.96 -19.36
CA VAL A 63 -2.65 -21.50 -19.46
C VAL A 63 -2.28 -21.05 -20.86
N ARG A 64 -3.23 -20.37 -21.53
CA ARG A 64 -2.97 -19.71 -22.82
C ARG A 64 -2.51 -18.27 -22.57
N ARG A 65 -1.33 -17.91 -23.06
CA ARG A 65 -0.75 -16.57 -22.96
C ARG A 65 -0.81 -15.85 -24.33
N PRO A 66 -1.94 -15.20 -24.68
CA PRO A 66 -2.03 -14.48 -25.93
C PRO A 66 -1.11 -13.25 -25.91
N LEU A 67 -0.32 -13.08 -26.96
CA LEU A 67 0.42 -11.85 -27.18
C LEU A 67 -0.54 -10.72 -27.60
N PRO A 68 -0.20 -9.46 -27.29
CA PRO A 68 -0.99 -8.33 -27.77
C PRO A 68 -1.08 -8.37 -29.30
N LYS A 69 -2.31 -8.35 -29.82
CA LYS A 69 -2.54 -8.22 -31.26
C LYS A 69 -2.42 -6.74 -31.63
N LYS A 70 -1.76 -6.44 -32.75
CA LYS A 70 -1.84 -5.10 -33.35
C LYS A 70 -3.31 -4.83 -33.65
N SER A 71 -3.87 -3.78 -33.04
CA SER A 71 -5.17 -3.26 -33.46
C SER A 71 -4.93 -2.32 -34.64
N GLU A 72 -5.78 -2.39 -35.66
CA GLU A 72 -5.75 -1.46 -36.82
C GLU A 72 -6.19 -0.03 -36.45
N ARG A 73 -6.42 0.22 -35.16
CA ARG A 73 -6.76 1.56 -34.68
C ARG A 73 -5.56 2.45 -34.97
N GLN A 74 -5.73 3.38 -35.91
CA GLN A 74 -4.80 4.47 -36.14
C GLN A 74 -4.79 5.34 -34.88
N ILE A 75 -3.93 5.01 -33.92
CA ILE A 75 -3.60 5.93 -32.85
C ILE A 75 -2.87 7.06 -33.55
N LYS A 76 -3.47 8.26 -33.58
CA LYS A 76 -2.74 9.47 -34.00
C LYS A 76 -1.53 9.57 -33.07
N LYS A 77 -0.34 9.32 -33.61
CA LYS A 77 0.88 9.68 -32.92
C LYS A 77 0.82 11.20 -32.78
N LEU A 78 0.92 11.70 -31.55
CA LEU A 78 1.03 13.13 -31.32
C LEU A 78 2.21 13.64 -32.16
N SER A 79 2.04 14.80 -32.80
CA SER A 79 3.18 15.44 -33.47
C SER A 79 4.25 15.78 -32.43
N GLU A 80 5.51 15.92 -32.87
CA GLU A 80 6.61 16.29 -31.97
C GLU A 80 6.33 17.62 -31.25
N GLU A 81 5.60 18.52 -31.91
CA GLU A 81 5.13 19.80 -31.36
C GLU A 81 4.12 19.61 -30.23
N GLU A 82 3.10 18.75 -30.41
CA GLU A 82 2.09 18.46 -29.37
C GLU A 82 2.69 17.76 -28.14
N ILE A 83 3.74 16.97 -28.33
CA ILE A 83 4.47 16.32 -27.22
C ILE A 83 5.25 17.36 -26.44
N LYS A 84 5.94 18.27 -27.13
CA LYS A 84 6.73 19.33 -26.50
C LYS A 84 5.85 20.31 -25.73
N GLU A 85 4.71 20.70 -26.30
CA GLU A 85 3.74 21.58 -25.65
C GLU A 85 3.19 20.95 -24.36
N LYS A 86 2.83 19.65 -24.38
CA LYS A 86 2.38 18.94 -23.18
C LYS A 86 3.44 18.80 -22.10
N LEU A 87 4.70 18.59 -22.48
CA LEU A 87 5.82 18.51 -21.54
C LEU A 87 6.08 19.88 -20.89
N GLU A 88 6.04 20.97 -21.67
CA GLU A 88 6.17 22.33 -21.15
C GLU A 88 5.00 22.72 -20.24
N GLU A 89 3.77 22.31 -20.56
CA GLU A 89 2.61 22.51 -19.68
C GLU A 89 2.72 21.71 -18.38
N GLN A 90 3.25 20.49 -18.42
CA GLN A 90 3.50 19.68 -17.21
C GLN A 90 4.57 20.33 -16.33
N ALA A 91 5.70 20.75 -16.89
CA ALA A 91 6.75 21.43 -16.15
C ALA A 91 6.25 22.72 -15.49
N LYS A 92 5.47 23.54 -16.20
CA LYS A 92 4.87 24.77 -15.65
C LYS A 92 3.87 24.50 -14.53
N LYS A 93 3.17 23.36 -14.56
CA LYS A 93 2.25 22.97 -13.47
C LYS A 93 3.03 22.52 -12.24
N GLU A 94 4.07 21.73 -12.43
CA GLU A 94 4.95 21.28 -11.34
C GLU A 94 5.67 22.47 -10.69
N GLU A 95 6.19 23.43 -11.46
CA GLU A 95 6.81 24.66 -10.93
C GLU A 95 5.83 25.48 -10.08
N LYS A 96 4.60 25.68 -10.57
CA LYS A 96 3.57 26.40 -9.81
C LYS A 96 3.15 25.67 -8.54
N GLU A 97 3.14 24.35 -8.56
CA GLU A 97 2.81 23.54 -7.39
C GLU A 97 3.93 23.59 -6.35
N ILE A 98 5.19 23.59 -6.79
CA ILE A 98 6.37 23.79 -5.91
C ILE A 98 6.34 25.19 -5.28
N GLU A 99 6.14 26.24 -6.08
CA GLU A 99 6.07 27.63 -5.59
C GLU A 99 4.94 27.83 -4.57
N PHE A 100 3.79 27.20 -4.80
CA PHE A 100 2.66 27.23 -3.87
C PHE A 100 2.96 26.50 -2.55
N VAL A 101 3.70 25.39 -2.60
CA VAL A 101 4.11 24.64 -1.41
C VAL A 101 5.17 25.41 -0.62
N GLU A 102 6.15 26.03 -1.29
CA GLU A 102 7.16 26.87 -0.65
C GLU A 102 6.53 28.10 0.03
N GLY A 103 5.63 28.80 -0.66
CA GLY A 103 4.93 29.96 -0.08
C GLY A 103 4.11 29.59 1.16
N LYS A 104 3.41 28.45 1.15
CA LYS A 104 2.72 27.93 2.34
C LYS A 104 3.66 27.62 3.49
N LYS A 105 4.84 27.07 3.19
CA LYS A 105 5.84 26.75 4.21
C LYS A 105 6.37 28.02 4.89
N GLU A 106 6.67 29.06 4.12
CA GLU A 106 7.09 30.36 4.68
C GLU A 106 5.99 31.03 5.52
N GLU A 107 4.72 30.90 5.14
CA GLU A 107 3.60 31.40 5.94
C GLU A 107 3.45 30.67 7.28
N ILE A 108 3.68 29.35 7.28
CA ILE A 108 3.66 28.54 8.51
C ILE A 108 4.82 28.93 9.41
N GLU A 109 6.05 29.02 8.89
CA GLU A 109 7.23 29.43 9.67
C GLU A 109 7.04 30.82 10.30
N LYS A 110 6.53 31.81 9.55
CA LYS A 110 6.22 33.15 10.10
C LYS A 110 5.13 33.15 11.16
N LYS A 111 4.20 32.20 11.10
CA LYS A 111 3.13 32.07 12.09
C LYS A 111 3.67 31.42 13.37
N GLU A 112 4.47 30.37 13.23
CA GLU A 112 5.16 29.71 14.35
C GLU A 112 6.12 30.69 15.05
N GLU A 113 6.90 31.48 14.30
CA GLU A 113 7.78 32.52 14.90
C GLU A 113 6.99 33.54 15.72
N LYS A 114 5.82 34.00 15.24
CA LYS A 114 4.96 34.92 15.98
C LYS A 114 4.38 34.28 17.23
N GLU A 115 3.94 33.03 17.14
CA GLU A 115 3.40 32.26 18.26
C GLU A 115 4.47 32.01 19.33
N ILE A 116 5.72 31.71 18.94
CA ILE A 116 6.86 31.57 19.85
C ILE A 116 7.23 32.91 20.52
N VAL A 117 7.13 34.04 19.81
CA VAL A 117 7.38 35.36 20.39
C VAL A 117 6.28 35.74 21.39
N GLU A 118 5.00 35.50 21.04
CA GLU A 118 3.86 35.72 21.95
C GLU A 118 3.92 34.79 23.19
N GLU A 119 4.31 33.52 23.04
CA GLU A 119 4.56 32.61 24.16
C GLU A 119 5.84 32.97 24.95
N GLY A 120 6.83 33.57 24.30
CA GLY A 120 8.09 34.01 24.91
C GLY A 120 7.94 35.19 25.86
N GLU A 121 6.90 36.02 25.70
CA GLU A 121 6.53 37.09 26.65
C GLU A 121 6.17 36.51 28.04
N ILE A 122 5.84 35.22 28.14
CA ILE A 122 5.56 34.55 29.43
C ILE A 122 6.83 34.46 30.31
N MET A 123 8.03 34.40 29.70
CA MET A 123 9.30 34.44 30.44
C MET A 123 9.63 35.83 31.01
N GLU A 124 9.06 36.90 30.44
CA GLU A 124 9.30 38.29 30.89
C GLU A 124 8.46 38.65 32.13
N ILE A 125 7.43 37.86 32.45
CA ILE A 125 6.55 38.06 33.61
C ILE A 125 7.12 37.44 34.91
N ALA A 126 8.07 36.50 34.84
CA ALA A 126 8.67 35.88 36.03
C ALA A 126 9.82 36.74 36.58
N ASN A 127 9.49 37.78 37.35
CA ASN A 127 10.46 38.55 38.11
C ASN A 127 10.92 37.72 39.34
N PRO A 128 12.22 37.49 39.58
CA PRO A 128 12.69 36.72 40.75
C PRO A 128 12.37 37.36 42.11
N GLU A 129 11.74 38.55 42.12
CA GLU A 129 11.26 39.25 43.32
C GLU A 129 9.84 38.81 43.76
N ASP A 130 9.11 38.02 42.95
CA ASP A 130 7.79 37.48 43.31
C ASP A 130 7.87 36.16 44.12
N GLU A 131 9.08 35.69 44.49
CA GLU A 131 9.23 34.67 45.54
C GLU A 131 9.12 35.37 46.92
N GLU A 132 7.90 35.43 47.47
CA GLU A 132 7.70 35.77 48.89
C GLU A 132 8.42 34.73 49.78
N ILE A 133 9.46 35.19 50.47
CA ILE A 133 10.07 34.48 51.59
C ILE A 133 9.05 34.47 52.73
N GLU A 134 8.41 33.33 52.99
CA GLU A 134 7.68 33.12 54.25
C GLU A 134 8.70 33.08 55.40
N GLU A 135 8.96 34.23 56.04
CA GLU A 135 9.51 34.27 57.39
C GLU A 135 8.34 34.03 58.37
N ASP A 136 8.29 32.82 58.91
CA ASP A 136 7.38 32.42 59.99
C ASP A 136 7.49 33.39 61.19
N GLU A 137 6.47 34.21 61.45
CA GLU A 137 6.34 34.95 62.71
C GLU A 137 5.96 33.96 63.83
N GLU A 138 6.83 33.87 64.85
CA GLU A 138 6.64 33.09 66.07
C GLU A 138 5.29 33.38 66.75
N VAL A 139 4.49 32.34 66.93
CA VAL A 139 3.37 32.34 67.88
C VAL A 139 3.78 31.50 69.10
N GLU A 140 4.13 32.14 70.22
CA GLU A 140 4.18 31.50 71.54
C GLU A 140 2.77 31.42 72.16
N GLU A 141 2.34 30.20 72.46
CA GLU A 141 1.54 29.72 73.62
C GLU A 141 0.50 28.64 73.23
N ILE A 142 0.81 27.36 73.51
CA ILE A 142 0.34 26.54 74.67
C ILE A 142 1.11 25.21 74.66
#